data_AF-A0A1M4UI44-F1
#
_entry.id   AF-A0A1M4UI44-F1
#
_cell.length_a   1.000
_cell.length_b   1.000
_cell.length_c   1.000
_cell.angle_alpha   90.00
_cell.angle_beta   90.00
_cell.angle_gamma   90.00
#
_symmetry.space_group_name_H-M   'P 1'
#
loop_
_entity.id
_entity.type
_entity.pdbx_description
1 polymer ?
#
loop_
_entity_poly.entity_id
_entity_poly.type
_entity_poly.pdbx_seq_one_letter_code
_entity_poly.pdbx_strand_id
1 'polypeptide(L)'
;MKITFDGQVLSKKYTVVYATICLIIATAITLFYFYKGYDLLFQIFGFFLTGPVSIMIIVLPPLFLCMYVTYLILTLFYPKQATVLFNEQGLVVQYGKTKTSISLQDVSRITFVKRSGKWIGITIEADKKVQINIGNVFTGIVNPEIDQLLVKLKKVLTTGHQLQYEENTNDKHTHAFVISKAGLKVNPKKTVFIIAAIAVIIITSVGIAVFFLAKADSGENLLNGVSYPRANLSKYNNKVYALKPGDGYFELKGADVKSFKPMHFENEYGTVTGEDNTNVFSGDEKISGINRENAVYLGRNYTRDTKSVFYKALKIPDADAATFQSLKHDAGFNVLAFKFAKDKNKVYYKNLVVKYANPEKITSVNETLDYIKDDRNAFYRTKLLPNVNVSDFHAVGANYQLTYASDGKKHFVNDLQFPEVVDDRLWGTRKVRINHLVALQKPGGNARHLLFSDAEALYYYDDQKVAFICAKEWHNLRPFDEGVFVDDDHVYFTRTHTLGSRKYGSSGSETIIYKTDIKKQNFTVVYRLKEATIYKSGQDHYISKHNESVSLSLLDNFTWFENEVIKTGRYIDDKYFKPVEKSTSVFKIRTRNRTHFENEND
;
A
#
# COMPACT_ATOMS: atom_id res chain seq x y z
N MET A 1 37.88 -50.97 -9.87
CA MET A 1 37.73 -49.88 -8.87
C MET A 1 36.32 -49.31 -8.95
N LYS A 2 35.62 -49.20 -7.82
CA LYS A 2 34.28 -48.62 -7.71
C LYS A 2 34.41 -47.26 -7.03
N ILE A 3 33.84 -46.21 -7.62
CA ILE A 3 33.80 -44.89 -7.01
C ILE A 3 32.37 -44.39 -7.04
N THR A 4 31.92 -43.86 -5.91
CA THR A 4 30.57 -43.30 -5.77
C THR A 4 30.71 -41.81 -5.53
N PHE A 5 30.07 -41.01 -6.37
CA PHE A 5 30.06 -39.57 -6.22
C PHE A 5 28.68 -39.11 -5.80
N ASP A 6 28.63 -38.16 -4.87
CA ASP A 6 27.43 -37.39 -4.58
C ASP A 6 27.29 -36.29 -5.67
N GLY A 7 26.29 -36.45 -6.55
CA GLY A 7 26.10 -35.57 -7.72
C GLY A 7 25.02 -36.06 -8.67
N GLN A 8 24.58 -35.16 -9.57
CA GLN A 8 23.53 -35.45 -10.56
C GLN A 8 24.09 -35.62 -11.97
N VAL A 9 23.64 -36.66 -12.66
CA VAL A 9 23.91 -36.84 -14.10
C VAL A 9 22.97 -35.94 -14.90
N LEU A 10 23.48 -34.82 -15.43
CA LEU A 10 22.71 -33.93 -16.31
C LEU A 10 22.67 -34.49 -17.74
N SER A 11 21.74 -35.42 -17.99
CA SER A 11 21.44 -35.87 -19.35
C SER A 11 20.77 -34.77 -20.18
N LYS A 12 20.77 -34.89 -21.52
CA LYS A 12 20.00 -34.00 -22.40
C LYS A 12 18.51 -33.94 -21.99
N LYS A 13 17.96 -35.07 -21.55
CA LYS A 13 16.58 -35.16 -21.01
C LYS A 13 16.43 -34.36 -19.73
N TYR A 14 17.39 -34.44 -18.80
CA TYR A 14 17.41 -33.62 -17.58
C TYR A 14 17.41 -32.13 -17.90
N THR A 15 18.29 -31.67 -18.80
CA THR A 15 18.39 -30.25 -19.16
C THR A 15 17.11 -29.70 -19.77
N VAL A 16 16.44 -30.49 -20.61
CA VAL A 16 15.14 -30.12 -21.19
C VAL A 16 14.08 -30.02 -20.10
N VAL A 17 13.97 -31.02 -19.22
CA VAL A 17 13.00 -31.00 -18.11
C VAL A 17 13.28 -29.83 -17.15
N TYR A 18 14.55 -29.56 -16.84
CA TYR A 18 14.95 -28.39 -16.05
C TYR A 18 14.50 -27.08 -16.69
N ALA A 19 14.78 -26.89 -17.98
CA ALA A 19 14.39 -25.69 -18.69
C ALA A 19 12.86 -25.51 -18.74
N THR A 20 12.12 -26.60 -18.94
CA THR A 20 10.64 -26.56 -18.96
C THR A 20 10.06 -26.19 -17.60
N ILE A 21 10.56 -26.77 -16.51
CA ILE A 21 10.07 -26.46 -15.15
C ILE A 21 10.42 -25.01 -14.77
N CYS A 22 11.65 -24.56 -15.06
CA CYS A 22 12.05 -23.16 -14.87
C CYS A 22 11.12 -22.20 -15.63
N LEU A 23 10.78 -22.52 -16.88
CA LEU A 23 9.90 -21.68 -17.69
C LEU A 23 8.50 -21.60 -17.08
N ILE A 24 7.91 -22.72 -16.66
CA ILE A 24 6.59 -22.77 -16.03
C ILE A 24 6.57 -21.92 -14.75
N ILE A 25 7.57 -22.06 -13.89
CA ILE A 25 7.67 -21.30 -12.63
C ILE A 25 7.87 -19.81 -12.92
N ALA A 26 8.73 -19.46 -13.88
CA ALA A 26 8.93 -18.07 -14.30
C ALA A 26 7.63 -17.45 -14.82
N THR A 27 6.88 -18.17 -15.68
CA THR A 27 5.58 -17.70 -16.18
C THR A 27 4.57 -17.51 -15.05
N ALA A 28 4.50 -18.42 -14.07
CA ALA A 28 3.62 -18.27 -12.91
C ALA A 28 3.98 -17.03 -12.06
N ILE A 29 5.28 -16.78 -11.85
CA ILE A 29 5.76 -15.57 -11.16
C ILE A 29 5.39 -14.31 -11.96
N THR A 30 5.59 -14.31 -13.28
CA THR A 30 5.20 -13.18 -14.14
C THR A 30 3.69 -12.93 -14.11
N LEU A 31 2.88 -13.98 -14.14
CA LEU A 31 1.41 -13.86 -14.02
C LEU A 31 1.02 -13.31 -12.65
N PHE A 32 1.66 -13.77 -11.56
CA PHE A 32 1.47 -13.20 -10.23
C PHE A 32 1.77 -11.69 -10.22
N TYR A 33 2.84 -11.24 -10.89
CA TYR A 33 3.12 -9.80 -11.04
C TYR A 33 2.06 -9.07 -11.88
N PHE A 34 1.64 -9.65 -13.01
CA PHE A 34 0.64 -9.05 -13.90
C PHE A 34 -0.71 -8.83 -13.18
N TYR A 35 -1.13 -9.79 -12.35
CA TYR A 35 -2.35 -9.70 -11.54
C TYR A 35 -2.16 -8.95 -10.21
N LYS A 36 -1.20 -8.01 -10.15
CA LYS A 36 -0.92 -7.19 -8.96
C LYS A 36 -0.57 -7.98 -7.70
N GLY A 37 -0.09 -9.21 -7.80
CA GLY A 37 0.37 -9.99 -6.65
C GLY A 37 1.53 -9.33 -5.90
N TYR A 38 2.27 -8.43 -6.53
CA TYR A 38 3.27 -7.61 -5.83
C TYR A 38 2.66 -6.69 -4.77
N ASP A 39 1.37 -6.35 -4.83
CA ASP A 39 0.68 -5.61 -3.76
C ASP A 39 0.67 -6.44 -2.46
N LEU A 40 0.57 -7.78 -2.56
CA LEU A 40 0.71 -8.69 -1.42
C LEU A 40 2.15 -8.69 -0.88
N LEU A 41 3.17 -8.73 -1.76
CA LEU A 41 4.57 -8.63 -1.34
C LEU A 41 4.88 -7.27 -0.71
N PHE A 42 4.24 -6.20 -1.20
CA PHE A 42 4.34 -4.85 -0.66
C PHE A 42 3.69 -4.76 0.73
N GLN A 43 2.58 -5.46 0.94
CA GLN A 43 1.92 -5.59 2.25
C GLN A 43 2.78 -6.37 3.26
N ILE A 44 3.52 -7.40 2.82
CA ILE A 44 4.34 -8.25 3.70
C ILE A 44 5.69 -7.58 4.04
N PHE A 45 6.37 -6.98 3.07
CA PHE A 45 7.76 -6.49 3.24
C PHE A 45 7.89 -4.97 3.39
N GLY A 46 6.85 -4.19 3.09
CA GLY A 46 6.86 -2.73 3.22
C GLY A 46 7.83 -2.00 2.26
N PHE A 47 7.99 -0.70 2.51
CA PHE A 47 8.52 0.37 1.63
C PHE A 47 9.99 0.29 1.15
N PHE A 48 10.65 -0.86 1.13
CA PHE A 48 12.01 -0.94 0.55
C PHE A 48 12.04 -0.83 -0.99
N LEU A 49 10.90 -0.53 -1.64
CA LEU A 49 10.69 -0.84 -3.05
C LEU A 49 10.03 0.31 -3.87
N THR A 50 10.51 1.55 -3.77
CA THR A 50 9.90 2.70 -4.49
C THR A 50 10.77 3.33 -5.60
N GLY A 51 11.87 2.68 -6.02
CA GLY A 51 12.74 3.21 -7.09
C GLY A 51 13.05 2.18 -8.18
N PRO A 52 13.74 2.52 -9.29
CA PRO A 52 14.13 1.54 -10.32
C PRO A 52 14.92 0.33 -9.78
N VAL A 53 15.66 0.54 -8.68
CA VAL A 53 16.38 -0.50 -7.91
C VAL A 53 15.42 -1.52 -7.28
N SER A 54 14.18 -1.13 -7.00
CA SER A 54 13.15 -2.02 -6.44
C SER A 54 12.74 -3.11 -7.42
N ILE A 55 12.68 -2.81 -8.72
CA ILE A 55 12.40 -3.80 -9.76
C ILE A 55 13.53 -4.83 -9.78
N MET A 56 14.80 -4.43 -9.60
CA MET A 56 15.90 -5.39 -9.49
C MET A 56 15.79 -6.28 -8.24
N ILE A 57 15.41 -5.74 -7.08
CA ILE A 57 15.23 -6.49 -5.83
C ILE A 57 13.97 -7.37 -5.86
N ILE A 58 12.96 -7.02 -6.66
CA ILE A 58 11.72 -7.79 -6.83
C ILE A 58 11.89 -8.87 -7.90
N VAL A 59 12.70 -8.64 -8.93
CA VAL A 59 12.82 -9.54 -10.08
C VAL A 59 13.98 -10.53 -9.92
N LEU A 60 15.15 -10.10 -9.43
CA LEU A 60 16.32 -10.99 -9.32
C LEU A 60 16.13 -12.11 -8.29
N PRO A 61 15.68 -11.86 -7.04
CA PRO A 61 15.54 -12.92 -6.05
C PRO A 61 14.53 -14.00 -6.43
N PRO A 62 13.34 -13.71 -7.01
CA PRO A 62 12.46 -14.75 -7.53
C PRO A 62 13.04 -15.51 -8.71
N LEU A 63 13.91 -14.88 -9.51
CA LEU A 63 14.59 -15.56 -10.61
C LEU A 63 15.65 -16.55 -10.09
N PHE A 64 16.45 -16.15 -9.10
CA PHE A 64 17.36 -17.05 -8.38
C PHE A 64 16.61 -18.15 -7.60
N LEU A 65 15.49 -17.80 -6.96
CA LEU A 65 14.63 -18.74 -6.25
C LEU A 65 14.00 -19.74 -7.23
N CYS A 66 13.55 -19.29 -8.40
CA CYS A 66 13.03 -20.17 -9.46
C CYS A 66 14.09 -21.19 -9.91
N MET A 67 15.32 -20.73 -10.15
CA MET A 67 16.44 -21.62 -10.51
C MET A 67 16.75 -22.63 -9.39
N TYR A 68 16.68 -22.20 -8.12
CA TYR A 68 16.94 -23.01 -6.94
C TYR A 68 15.81 -24.02 -6.64
N VAL A 69 14.55 -23.60 -6.73
CA VAL A 69 13.37 -24.46 -6.53
C VAL A 69 13.29 -25.50 -7.64
N THR A 70 13.55 -25.12 -8.89
CA THR A 70 13.63 -26.08 -9.99
C THR A 70 14.71 -27.12 -9.74
N TYR A 71 15.88 -26.68 -9.24
CA TYR A 71 16.93 -27.60 -8.80
C TYR A 71 16.45 -28.54 -7.70
N LEU A 72 15.82 -28.04 -6.63
CA LEU A 72 15.29 -28.86 -5.54
C LEU A 72 14.28 -29.91 -6.05
N ILE A 73 13.32 -29.50 -6.87
CA ILE A 73 12.31 -30.40 -7.44
C ILE A 73 12.99 -31.54 -8.21
N LEU A 74 14.00 -31.23 -9.01
CA LEU A 74 14.70 -32.25 -9.79
C LEU A 74 15.56 -33.16 -8.91
N THR A 75 16.08 -32.69 -7.77
CA THR A 75 16.78 -33.56 -6.80
C THR A 75 15.86 -34.60 -6.14
N LEU A 76 14.54 -34.45 -6.24
CA LEU A 76 13.58 -35.46 -5.77
C LEU A 76 13.41 -36.61 -6.77
N PHE A 77 13.52 -36.32 -8.07
CA PHE A 77 13.26 -37.28 -9.14
C PHE A 77 14.53 -37.92 -9.72
N TYR A 78 15.68 -37.28 -9.54
CA TYR A 78 16.97 -37.78 -10.03
C TYR A 78 17.85 -38.28 -8.90
N PRO A 79 18.50 -39.44 -9.06
CA PRO A 79 19.35 -40.03 -8.02
C PRO A 79 20.50 -39.09 -7.67
N LYS A 80 20.76 -38.96 -6.36
CA LYS A 80 21.82 -38.09 -5.79
C LYS A 80 23.22 -38.71 -5.86
N GLN A 81 23.31 -39.98 -6.24
CA GLN A 81 24.57 -40.71 -6.33
C GLN A 81 24.73 -41.35 -7.70
N ALA A 82 25.92 -41.19 -8.26
CA ALA A 82 26.37 -41.90 -9.44
C ALA A 82 27.59 -42.74 -9.05
N THR A 83 27.54 -44.02 -9.37
CA THR A 83 28.68 -44.92 -9.20
C THR A 83 29.34 -45.13 -10.55
N VAL A 84 30.64 -44.88 -10.61
CA VAL A 84 31.47 -45.22 -11.76
C VAL A 84 32.38 -46.38 -11.38
N LEU A 85 32.22 -47.48 -12.09
CA LEU A 85 32.98 -48.72 -11.97
C LEU A 85 33.95 -48.81 -13.14
N PHE A 86 35.24 -48.90 -12.81
CA PHE A 86 36.32 -49.11 -13.77
C PHE A 86 36.89 -50.52 -13.59
N ASN A 87 36.93 -51.32 -14.63
CA ASN A 87 37.66 -52.59 -14.66
C ASN A 87 38.46 -52.71 -15.96
N GLU A 88 39.26 -53.77 -16.10
CA GLU A 88 40.10 -54.00 -17.29
C GLU A 88 39.28 -54.23 -18.58
N GLN A 89 37.98 -54.52 -18.45
CA GLN A 89 37.08 -54.83 -19.57
C GLN A 89 36.24 -53.61 -20.02
N GLY A 90 36.07 -52.57 -19.19
CA GLY A 90 35.21 -51.45 -19.52
C GLY A 90 34.94 -50.45 -18.38
N LEU A 91 34.18 -49.41 -18.75
CA LEU A 91 33.66 -48.37 -17.89
C LEU A 91 32.15 -48.56 -17.68
N VAL A 92 31.73 -48.76 -16.44
CA VAL A 92 30.30 -48.88 -16.10
C VAL A 92 29.87 -47.69 -15.27
N VAL A 93 28.94 -46.89 -15.80
CA VAL A 93 28.32 -45.78 -15.10
C VAL A 93 26.93 -46.21 -14.64
N GLN A 94 26.71 -46.25 -13.33
CA GLN A 94 25.43 -46.55 -12.73
C GLN A 94 24.87 -45.29 -12.04
N TYR A 95 23.64 -44.92 -12.37
CA TYR A 95 22.90 -43.84 -11.71
C TYR A 95 21.45 -44.26 -11.47
N GLY A 96 21.06 -44.34 -10.19
CA GLY A 96 19.77 -44.93 -9.80
C GLY A 96 19.61 -46.35 -10.35
N LYS A 97 18.53 -46.61 -11.10
CA LYS A 97 18.26 -47.90 -11.76
C LYS A 97 18.95 -48.05 -13.13
N THR A 98 19.54 -46.98 -13.66
CA THR A 98 20.14 -47.01 -15.01
C THR A 98 21.60 -47.40 -14.92
N LYS A 99 22.02 -48.35 -15.75
CA LYS A 99 23.41 -48.83 -15.85
C LYS A 99 23.84 -48.75 -17.30
N THR A 100 24.85 -47.94 -17.57
CA THR A 100 25.46 -47.79 -18.91
C THR A 100 26.86 -48.39 -18.86
N SER A 101 27.09 -49.45 -19.64
CA SER A 101 28.41 -50.04 -19.83
C SER A 101 29.02 -49.51 -21.12
N ILE A 102 30.27 -49.07 -21.06
CA ILE A 102 31.03 -48.52 -22.18
C ILE A 102 32.32 -49.33 -22.27
N SER A 103 32.58 -49.96 -23.41
CA SER A 103 33.86 -50.66 -23.61
C SER A 103 35.00 -49.65 -23.63
N LEU A 104 36.14 -49.99 -23.04
CA LEU A 104 37.34 -49.15 -23.06
C LEU A 104 37.85 -48.89 -24.49
N GLN A 105 37.58 -49.81 -25.42
CA GLN A 105 37.96 -49.68 -26.83
C GLN A 105 37.14 -48.59 -27.56
N ASP A 106 35.91 -48.33 -27.11
CA ASP A 106 34.98 -47.39 -27.74
C ASP A 106 35.14 -45.96 -27.20
N VAL A 107 35.86 -45.79 -26.09
CA VAL A 107 36.11 -44.47 -25.51
C VAL A 107 37.07 -43.69 -26.40
N SER A 108 36.57 -42.59 -26.97
CA SER A 108 37.36 -41.64 -27.75
C SER A 108 38.05 -40.59 -26.88
N ARG A 109 37.35 -40.13 -25.82
CA ARG A 109 37.81 -39.04 -24.95
C ARG A 109 37.15 -39.08 -23.58
N ILE A 110 37.91 -38.77 -22.53
CA ILE A 110 37.41 -38.49 -21.19
C ILE A 110 37.93 -37.12 -20.77
N THR A 111 37.06 -36.25 -20.27
CA THR A 111 37.42 -34.91 -19.80
C THR A 111 36.92 -34.69 -18.38
N PHE A 112 37.84 -34.39 -17.47
CA PHE A 112 37.52 -33.94 -16.11
C PHE A 112 37.70 -32.43 -16.04
N VAL A 113 36.79 -31.72 -15.37
CA VAL A 113 36.86 -30.25 -15.21
C VAL A 113 36.87 -29.88 -13.74
N LYS A 114 37.90 -29.13 -13.33
CA LYS A 114 38.08 -28.57 -11.98
C LYS A 114 38.03 -27.05 -12.03
N ARG A 115 37.12 -26.43 -11.27
CA ARG A 115 36.98 -24.97 -11.17
C ARG A 115 37.21 -24.52 -9.73
N SER A 116 38.13 -23.60 -9.52
CA SER A 116 38.51 -23.08 -8.18
C SER A 116 38.75 -24.19 -7.15
N GLY A 117 39.46 -25.25 -7.53
CA GLY A 117 39.78 -26.39 -6.65
C GLY A 117 38.67 -27.43 -6.51
N LYS A 118 37.48 -27.23 -7.11
CA LYS A 118 36.34 -28.14 -7.02
C LYS A 118 36.08 -28.85 -8.34
N TRP A 119 35.83 -30.15 -8.32
CA TRP A 119 35.43 -30.94 -9.47
C TRP A 119 33.98 -30.62 -9.83
N ILE A 120 33.73 -30.20 -11.08
CA ILE A 120 32.40 -29.77 -11.56
C ILE A 120 31.82 -30.71 -12.63
N GLY A 121 32.64 -31.53 -13.29
CA GLY A 121 32.13 -32.49 -14.27
C GLY A 121 33.16 -33.46 -14.85
N ILE A 122 32.64 -34.61 -15.30
CA ILE A 122 33.31 -35.65 -16.08
C ILE A 122 32.49 -35.84 -17.37
N THR A 123 33.13 -35.68 -18.51
CA THR A 123 32.53 -36.01 -19.82
C THR A 123 33.25 -37.20 -20.41
N ILE A 124 32.50 -38.22 -20.79
CA ILE A 124 33.01 -39.40 -21.50
C ILE A 124 32.39 -39.40 -22.89
N GLU A 125 33.24 -39.33 -23.90
CA GLU A 125 32.86 -39.42 -25.31
C GLU A 125 33.24 -40.80 -25.85
N ALA A 126 32.24 -41.63 -26.12
CA ALA A 126 32.32 -42.83 -26.94
C ALA A 126 31.40 -42.65 -28.17
N ASP A 127 30.97 -43.71 -28.84
CA ASP A 127 29.93 -43.67 -29.89
C ASP A 127 28.67 -42.86 -29.49
N LYS A 128 28.45 -42.68 -28.17
CA LYS A 128 27.55 -41.68 -27.59
C LYS A 128 28.30 -40.81 -26.57
N LYS A 129 27.98 -39.51 -26.55
CA LYS A 129 28.49 -38.56 -25.54
C LYS A 129 27.70 -38.71 -24.23
N VAL A 130 28.39 -39.07 -23.16
CA VAL A 130 27.86 -39.16 -21.79
C VAL A 130 28.49 -38.06 -20.94
N GLN A 131 27.68 -37.15 -20.41
CA GLN A 131 28.13 -36.10 -19.51
C GLN A 131 27.60 -36.35 -18.09
N ILE A 132 28.52 -36.36 -17.14
CA ILE A 132 28.26 -36.55 -15.71
C ILE A 132 28.74 -35.28 -15.02
N ASN A 133 27.83 -34.50 -14.44
CA ASN A 133 28.24 -33.37 -13.63
C ASN A 133 28.40 -33.83 -12.18
N ILE A 134 29.44 -33.33 -11.52
CA ILE A 134 29.78 -33.75 -10.16
C ILE A 134 29.43 -32.60 -9.22
N GLY A 135 28.66 -32.89 -8.18
CA GLY A 135 28.08 -31.88 -7.31
C GLY A 135 26.85 -31.21 -7.90
N ASN A 136 26.47 -30.04 -7.35
CA ASN A 136 25.43 -29.20 -7.93
C ASN A 136 25.99 -28.35 -9.08
N VAL A 137 25.11 -27.88 -9.97
CA VAL A 137 25.47 -27.14 -11.21
C VAL A 137 26.26 -25.84 -10.94
N PHE A 138 26.28 -25.36 -9.68
CA PHE A 138 26.84 -24.07 -9.30
C PHE A 138 28.18 -24.16 -8.55
N THR A 139 28.40 -25.22 -7.74
CA THR A 139 29.45 -25.23 -6.72
C THR A 139 30.47 -26.35 -6.84
N GLY A 140 30.21 -27.43 -7.58
CA GLY A 140 31.11 -28.61 -7.64
C GLY A 140 31.36 -29.26 -6.28
N ILE A 141 32.27 -30.25 -6.24
CA ILE A 141 32.71 -30.90 -4.98
C ILE A 141 34.23 -30.97 -4.85
N VAL A 142 34.73 -30.97 -3.62
CA VAL A 142 36.12 -31.39 -3.31
C VAL A 142 36.04 -32.85 -2.89
N ASN A 143 36.63 -33.76 -3.68
CA ASN A 143 36.65 -35.18 -3.35
C ASN A 143 38.03 -35.78 -3.71
N PRO A 144 38.83 -36.20 -2.70
CA PRO A 144 40.14 -36.82 -2.90
C PRO A 144 40.09 -38.11 -3.74
N GLU A 145 38.96 -38.82 -3.74
CA GLU A 145 38.79 -40.06 -4.52
C GLU A 145 38.80 -39.79 -6.03
N ILE A 146 38.38 -38.60 -6.48
CA ILE A 146 38.44 -38.20 -7.90
C ILE A 146 39.89 -37.95 -8.30
N ASP A 147 40.67 -37.28 -7.45
CA ASP A 147 42.09 -37.04 -7.71
C ASP A 147 42.85 -38.38 -7.77
N GLN A 148 42.55 -39.33 -6.85
CA GLN A 148 43.11 -40.68 -6.88
C GLN A 148 42.66 -41.49 -8.11
N LEU A 149 41.41 -41.33 -8.55
CA LEU A 149 40.90 -41.95 -9.78
C LEU A 149 41.68 -41.46 -11.00
N LEU A 150 41.87 -40.14 -11.14
CA LEU A 150 42.57 -39.55 -12.27
C LEU A 150 44.00 -40.11 -12.38
N VAL A 151 44.70 -40.23 -11.24
CA VAL A 151 46.05 -40.81 -11.17
C VAL A 151 46.06 -42.29 -11.58
N LYS A 152 45.11 -43.10 -11.10
CA LYS A 152 45.02 -44.52 -11.46
C LYS A 152 44.57 -44.73 -12.91
N LEU A 153 43.65 -43.92 -13.42
CA LEU A 153 43.22 -43.96 -14.82
C LEU A 153 44.35 -43.59 -15.75
N LYS A 154 45.14 -42.58 -15.41
CA LYS A 154 46.37 -42.26 -16.14
C LYS A 154 47.21 -43.53 -16.26
N LYS A 155 47.51 -44.20 -15.14
CA LYS A 155 48.32 -45.44 -15.13
C LYS A 155 47.71 -46.58 -15.95
N VAL A 156 46.43 -46.90 -15.78
CA VAL A 156 45.77 -48.03 -16.48
C VAL A 156 45.64 -47.75 -17.98
N LEU A 157 45.30 -46.53 -18.37
CA LEU A 157 45.07 -46.17 -19.77
C LEU A 157 46.36 -45.92 -20.55
N THR A 158 47.46 -45.53 -19.87
CA THR A 158 48.78 -45.38 -20.51
C THR A 158 49.53 -46.69 -20.66
N THR A 159 49.15 -47.75 -19.93
CA THR A 159 49.81 -49.06 -20.00
C THR A 159 48.92 -50.01 -20.80
N GLY A 160 49.05 -49.99 -22.14
CA GLY A 160 48.39 -50.94 -23.04
C GLY A 160 47.52 -50.34 -24.15
N HIS A 161 47.21 -49.04 -24.14
CA HIS A 161 46.42 -48.38 -25.20
C HIS A 161 47.04 -47.02 -25.60
N GLN A 162 47.03 -46.69 -26.91
CA GLN A 162 47.60 -45.44 -27.46
C GLN A 162 46.71 -44.21 -27.14
N LEU A 163 46.69 -43.79 -25.88
CA LEU A 163 45.95 -42.61 -25.40
C LEU A 163 46.92 -41.52 -24.93
N GLN A 164 46.62 -40.26 -25.24
CA GLN A 164 47.38 -39.08 -24.81
C GLN A 164 46.67 -38.38 -23.64
N TYR A 165 47.47 -37.90 -22.68
CA TYR A 165 47.03 -37.06 -21.58
C TYR A 165 47.41 -35.62 -21.87
N GLU A 166 46.42 -34.73 -21.87
CA GLU A 166 46.62 -33.28 -21.98
C GLU A 166 45.96 -32.57 -20.80
N GLU A 167 46.70 -31.67 -20.18
CA GLU A 167 46.17 -30.74 -19.20
C GLU A 167 46.05 -29.37 -19.88
N ASN A 168 44.83 -28.87 -19.99
CA ASN A 168 44.55 -27.61 -20.66
C ASN A 168 43.93 -26.61 -19.66
N THR A 169 44.62 -25.51 -19.46
CA THR A 169 44.17 -24.37 -18.64
C THR A 169 43.72 -23.24 -19.57
N ASN A 170 42.42 -23.20 -19.88
CA ASN A 170 41.86 -22.11 -20.67
C ASN A 170 41.67 -20.81 -19.87
N ASP A 171 41.65 -20.87 -18.53
CA ASP A 171 41.43 -19.73 -17.61
C ASP A 171 42.12 -20.00 -16.25
N LYS A 172 42.55 -18.95 -15.53
CA LYS A 172 43.25 -19.01 -14.22
C LYS A 172 42.49 -19.80 -13.15
N HIS A 173 41.17 -19.96 -13.32
CA HIS A 173 40.31 -20.63 -12.35
C HIS A 173 39.72 -21.96 -12.84
N THR A 174 40.01 -22.40 -14.08
CA THR A 174 39.43 -23.62 -14.66
C THR A 174 40.51 -24.50 -15.29
N HIS A 175 40.65 -25.72 -14.76
CA HIS A 175 41.58 -26.74 -15.23
C HIS A 175 40.80 -27.89 -15.86
N ALA A 176 41.08 -28.21 -17.12
CA ALA A 176 40.50 -29.36 -17.81
C ALA A 176 41.57 -30.43 -18.02
N PHE A 177 41.28 -31.66 -17.59
CA PHE A 177 42.13 -32.83 -17.74
C PHE A 177 41.53 -33.73 -18.79
N VAL A 178 42.21 -33.91 -19.92
CA VAL A 178 41.70 -34.64 -21.07
C VAL A 178 42.55 -35.89 -21.32
N ILE A 179 41.90 -37.04 -21.41
CA ILE A 179 42.49 -38.30 -21.85
C ILE A 179 41.81 -38.66 -23.18
N SER A 180 42.53 -38.77 -24.28
CA SER A 180 41.91 -39.04 -25.59
C SER A 180 42.78 -39.91 -26.49
N LYS A 181 42.16 -40.55 -27.49
CA LYS A 181 42.92 -41.17 -28.60
C LYS A 181 43.69 -40.07 -29.35
N ALA A 182 44.94 -40.35 -29.69
CA ALA A 182 45.81 -39.37 -30.34
C ALA A 182 45.14 -38.74 -31.58
N GLY A 183 45.10 -37.41 -31.66
CA GLY A 183 44.63 -36.65 -32.84
C GLY A 183 43.24 -35.98 -32.78
N LEU A 184 42.50 -36.04 -31.66
CA LEU A 184 41.15 -35.44 -31.54
C LEU A 184 41.16 -33.98 -31.02
N LYS A 185 40.95 -32.98 -31.89
CA LYS A 185 40.79 -31.56 -31.48
C LYS A 185 39.39 -31.27 -30.88
N VAL A 186 39.31 -30.39 -29.87
CA VAL A 186 38.09 -30.00 -29.15
C VAL A 186 37.47 -28.70 -29.73
N ASN A 187 36.15 -28.63 -29.95
CA ASN A 187 35.45 -27.40 -30.37
C ASN A 187 34.33 -27.01 -29.37
N PRO A 188 34.40 -25.87 -28.65
CA PRO A 188 33.58 -25.59 -27.46
C PRO A 188 32.22 -24.88 -27.69
N LYS A 189 31.75 -24.66 -28.92
CA LYS A 189 30.76 -23.58 -29.22
C LYS A 189 29.26 -23.86 -29.00
N LYS A 190 28.78 -25.02 -28.50
CA LYS A 190 27.33 -25.32 -28.51
C LYS A 190 26.50 -24.93 -27.26
N THR A 191 27.11 -24.68 -26.10
CA THR A 191 26.35 -24.43 -24.85
C THR A 191 25.97 -22.96 -24.63
N VAL A 192 26.69 -22.01 -25.24
CA VAL A 192 26.46 -20.56 -25.09
C VAL A 192 25.13 -20.11 -25.76
N PHE A 193 24.65 -20.83 -26.77
CA PHE A 193 23.49 -20.44 -27.57
C PHE A 193 22.15 -20.54 -26.81
N ILE A 194 22.02 -21.47 -25.86
CA ILE A 194 20.76 -21.70 -25.12
C ILE A 194 20.55 -20.62 -24.05
N ILE A 195 21.62 -20.17 -23.37
CA ILE A 195 21.55 -19.12 -22.35
C ILE A 195 21.21 -17.77 -22.99
N ALA A 196 21.78 -17.48 -24.17
CA ALA A 196 21.47 -16.26 -24.92
C ALA A 196 19.99 -16.18 -25.34
N ALA A 197 19.39 -17.30 -25.77
CA ALA A 197 17.99 -17.35 -26.17
C ALA A 197 17.01 -17.06 -25.01
N ILE A 198 17.32 -17.55 -23.80
CA ILE A 198 16.49 -17.31 -22.61
C ILE A 198 16.55 -15.84 -22.18
N ALA A 199 17.73 -15.20 -22.25
CA ALA A 199 17.88 -13.79 -21.92
C ALA A 199 17.05 -12.87 -22.83
N VAL A 200 16.97 -13.19 -24.13
CA VAL A 200 16.17 -12.41 -25.10
C VAL A 200 14.69 -12.42 -24.75
N ILE A 201 14.12 -13.58 -24.41
CA ILE A 201 12.69 -13.72 -24.08
C ILE A 201 12.32 -12.87 -22.85
N ILE A 202 13.19 -12.84 -21.83
CA ILE A 202 12.98 -12.04 -20.61
C ILE A 202 12.98 -10.54 -20.95
N ILE A 203 13.94 -10.07 -21.76
CA ILE A 203 14.02 -8.67 -22.17
C ILE A 203 12.76 -8.23 -22.94
N THR A 204 12.28 -9.07 -23.87
CA THR A 204 11.07 -8.76 -24.64
C THR A 204 9.83 -8.65 -23.75
N SER A 205 9.67 -9.54 -22.78
CA SER A 205 8.53 -9.52 -21.85
C SER A 205 8.47 -8.25 -20.98
N VAL A 206 9.62 -7.77 -20.51
CA VAL A 206 9.73 -6.50 -19.75
C VAL A 206 9.40 -5.31 -20.64
N GLY A 207 9.87 -5.31 -21.90
CA GLY A 207 9.56 -4.25 -22.87
C GLY A 207 8.06 -4.12 -23.14
N ILE A 208 7.34 -5.23 -23.24
CA ILE A 208 5.88 -5.23 -23.42
C ILE A 208 5.18 -4.64 -22.19
N ALA A 209 5.59 -5.00 -20.98
CA ALA A 209 5.00 -4.47 -19.75
C ALA A 209 5.18 -2.94 -19.62
N VAL A 210 6.38 -2.43 -19.96
CA VAL A 210 6.66 -0.99 -19.98
C VAL A 210 5.82 -0.27 -21.05
N PHE A 211 5.65 -0.87 -22.23
CA PHE A 211 4.82 -0.30 -23.29
C PHE A 211 3.36 -0.12 -22.87
N PHE A 212 2.78 -1.08 -22.14
CA PHE A 212 1.40 -0.95 -21.65
C PHE A 212 1.26 0.09 -20.53
N LEU A 213 2.25 0.21 -19.64
CA LEU A 213 2.26 1.25 -18.60
C LEU A 213 2.36 2.66 -19.18
N ALA A 214 3.12 2.84 -20.27
CA ALA A 214 3.25 4.11 -20.96
C ALA A 214 1.98 4.53 -21.74
N LYS A 215 1.02 3.62 -21.94
CA LYS A 215 -0.21 3.88 -22.72
C LYS A 215 -1.40 4.32 -21.85
N ALA A 216 -1.24 4.45 -20.54
CA ALA A 216 -2.27 5.03 -19.68
C ALA A 216 -2.40 6.55 -19.96
N ASP A 217 -3.62 7.05 -20.15
CA ASP A 217 -3.87 8.48 -20.38
C ASP A 217 -3.33 9.31 -19.20
N SER A 218 -2.26 10.08 -19.43
CA SER A 218 -1.68 11.00 -18.45
C SER A 218 -2.23 12.41 -18.66
N GLY A 219 -2.63 13.11 -17.59
CA GLY A 219 -3.11 14.49 -17.69
C GLY A 219 -2.04 15.45 -18.20
N GLU A 220 -2.48 16.47 -18.95
CA GLU A 220 -1.62 17.49 -19.54
C GLU A 220 -1.39 18.67 -18.57
N ASN A 221 -0.24 19.34 -18.70
CA ASN A 221 0.00 20.63 -18.07
C ASN A 221 -0.24 21.75 -19.09
N LEU A 222 -1.30 22.54 -18.90
CA LEU A 222 -1.66 23.62 -19.82
C LEU A 222 -0.88 24.91 -19.52
N LEU A 223 0.37 24.97 -19.97
CA LEU A 223 1.15 26.21 -19.97
C LEU A 223 0.48 27.22 -20.92
N ASN A 224 -0.02 28.33 -20.38
CA ASN A 224 -0.77 29.38 -21.09
C ASN A 224 -2.20 29.02 -21.54
N GLY A 225 -2.86 28.06 -20.87
CA GLY A 225 -4.30 27.85 -21.03
C GLY A 225 -5.13 29.01 -20.46
N VAL A 226 -6.30 29.27 -21.07
CA VAL A 226 -7.25 30.28 -20.57
C VAL A 226 -8.35 29.57 -19.79
N SER A 227 -8.40 29.78 -18.47
CA SER A 227 -9.45 29.20 -17.62
C SER A 227 -10.80 29.87 -17.86
N TYR A 228 -11.87 29.07 -17.85
CA TYR A 228 -13.22 29.60 -17.83
C TYR A 228 -13.56 30.16 -16.43
N PRO A 229 -14.27 31.31 -16.33
CA PRO A 229 -14.59 31.91 -15.05
C PRO A 229 -15.36 30.96 -14.12
N ARG A 230 -14.98 30.90 -12.85
CA ARG A 230 -15.65 30.09 -11.80
C ARG A 230 -15.80 28.59 -12.11
N ALA A 231 -15.00 28.06 -13.03
CA ALA A 231 -15.02 26.65 -13.44
C ALA A 231 -13.62 26.04 -13.41
N ASN A 232 -13.55 24.73 -13.18
CA ASN A 232 -12.33 23.94 -13.30
C ASN A 232 -12.19 23.42 -14.74
N LEU A 233 -12.43 24.31 -15.70
CA LEU A 233 -12.42 24.06 -17.14
C LEU A 233 -11.51 25.11 -17.80
N SER A 234 -10.75 24.72 -18.81
CA SER A 234 -9.82 25.61 -19.52
C SER A 234 -9.85 25.39 -21.03
N LYS A 235 -9.63 26.45 -21.79
CA LYS A 235 -9.42 26.41 -23.23
C LYS A 235 -7.93 26.51 -23.55
N TYR A 236 -7.44 25.60 -24.39
CA TYR A 236 -6.06 25.60 -24.87
C TYR A 236 -5.98 24.94 -26.24
N ASN A 237 -5.16 25.46 -27.16
CA ASN A 237 -4.97 24.92 -28.52
C ASN A 237 -6.26 24.51 -29.25
N ASN A 238 -7.29 25.37 -29.18
CA ASN A 238 -8.61 25.11 -29.76
C ASN A 238 -9.27 23.80 -29.28
N LYS A 239 -9.01 23.43 -28.02
CA LYS A 239 -9.63 22.32 -27.27
C LYS A 239 -10.11 22.82 -25.91
N VAL A 240 -11.00 22.04 -25.29
CA VAL A 240 -11.47 22.28 -23.91
C VAL A 240 -10.94 21.17 -23.02
N TYR A 241 -10.55 21.53 -21.80
CA TYR A 241 -9.97 20.63 -20.82
C TYR A 241 -10.63 20.79 -19.46
N ALA A 242 -10.78 19.69 -18.71
CA ALA A 242 -11.17 19.70 -17.31
C ALA A 242 -9.94 19.46 -16.43
N LEU A 243 -9.82 20.26 -15.37
CA LEU A 243 -8.82 20.05 -14.33
C LEU A 243 -9.29 18.93 -13.40
N LYS A 244 -8.51 17.86 -13.32
CA LYS A 244 -8.57 16.88 -12.24
C LYS A 244 -7.47 17.23 -11.23
N PRO A 245 -7.81 17.73 -10.03
CA PRO A 245 -6.80 18.11 -9.04
C PRO A 245 -5.83 16.97 -8.74
N GLY A 246 -4.52 17.22 -8.88
CA GLY A 246 -3.48 16.21 -8.69
C GLY A 246 -3.09 15.45 -9.96
N ASP A 247 -4.04 15.23 -10.88
CA ASP A 247 -3.83 14.44 -12.09
C ASP A 247 -3.57 15.29 -13.35
N GLY A 248 -3.89 16.59 -13.30
CA GLY A 248 -3.68 17.53 -14.41
C GLY A 248 -4.93 17.78 -15.24
N TYR A 249 -4.74 18.27 -16.47
CA TYR A 249 -5.83 18.63 -17.37
C TYR A 249 -6.14 17.50 -18.35
N PHE A 250 -7.42 17.19 -18.53
CA PHE A 250 -7.90 16.14 -19.42
C PHE A 250 -8.80 16.73 -20.50
N GLU A 251 -8.54 16.39 -21.76
CA GLU A 251 -9.31 16.89 -22.90
C GLU A 251 -10.76 16.39 -22.86
N LEU A 252 -11.72 17.31 -23.03
CA LEU A 252 -13.12 16.97 -23.29
C LEU A 252 -13.25 16.58 -24.76
N LYS A 253 -13.01 15.29 -25.05
CA LYS A 253 -13.01 14.75 -26.42
C LYS A 253 -14.37 15.04 -27.11
N GLY A 254 -14.30 15.75 -28.23
CA GLY A 254 -15.48 16.08 -29.05
C GLY A 254 -16.27 17.32 -28.63
N ALA A 255 -15.78 18.12 -27.67
CA ALA A 255 -16.40 19.40 -27.32
C ALA A 255 -16.18 20.47 -28.41
N ASP A 256 -17.24 21.18 -28.80
CA ASP A 256 -17.13 22.35 -29.67
C ASP A 256 -16.67 23.59 -28.88
N VAL A 257 -15.39 23.91 -29.02
CA VAL A 257 -14.73 25.02 -28.31
C VAL A 257 -15.35 26.39 -28.58
N LYS A 258 -16.00 26.58 -29.73
CA LYS A 258 -16.61 27.87 -30.08
C LYS A 258 -17.90 28.13 -29.31
N SER A 259 -18.70 27.09 -29.10
CA SER A 259 -19.98 27.17 -28.39
C SER A 259 -19.92 26.72 -26.93
N PHE A 260 -18.79 26.15 -26.50
CA PHE A 260 -18.63 25.62 -25.15
C PHE A 260 -18.73 26.72 -24.08
N LYS A 261 -19.55 26.45 -23.05
CA LYS A 261 -19.69 27.28 -21.85
C LYS A 261 -19.86 26.41 -20.59
N PRO A 262 -19.29 26.82 -19.44
CA PRO A 262 -19.56 26.15 -18.17
C PRO A 262 -21.02 26.30 -17.74
N MET A 263 -21.53 25.31 -17.00
CA MET A 263 -22.83 25.37 -16.33
C MET A 263 -22.62 25.71 -14.86
N HIS A 264 -23.21 26.83 -14.40
CA HIS A 264 -23.08 27.32 -13.03
C HIS A 264 -24.36 27.09 -12.23
N PHE A 265 -24.22 26.97 -10.91
CA PHE A 265 -25.33 26.84 -9.97
C PHE A 265 -25.12 27.78 -8.78
N GLU A 266 -26.02 28.74 -8.58
CA GLU A 266 -25.94 29.75 -7.51
C GLU A 266 -24.51 30.36 -7.41
N ASN A 267 -23.92 30.37 -6.20
CA ASN A 267 -22.56 30.84 -5.92
C ASN A 267 -21.51 29.72 -5.90
N GLU A 268 -21.77 28.59 -6.57
CA GLU A 268 -20.81 27.48 -6.67
C GLU A 268 -19.56 27.89 -7.46
N TYR A 269 -18.39 27.50 -6.95
CA TYR A 269 -17.08 27.67 -7.61
C TYR A 269 -16.48 26.33 -8.00
N GLY A 270 -15.81 26.30 -9.15
CA GLY A 270 -15.01 25.15 -9.57
C GLY A 270 -15.80 24.05 -10.25
N THR A 271 -16.98 24.36 -10.81
CA THR A 271 -17.76 23.39 -11.61
C THR A 271 -16.89 22.78 -12.69
N VAL A 272 -17.04 21.47 -12.89
CA VAL A 272 -16.44 20.72 -14.01
C VAL A 272 -17.48 20.36 -15.06
N THR A 273 -18.69 20.91 -14.95
CA THR A 273 -19.81 20.63 -15.87
C THR A 273 -19.94 21.79 -16.86
N GLY A 274 -20.06 21.45 -18.14
CA GLY A 274 -20.19 22.42 -19.22
C GLY A 274 -20.98 21.85 -20.38
N GLU A 275 -21.39 22.71 -21.29
CA GLU A 275 -22.20 22.36 -22.45
C GLU A 275 -21.70 23.07 -23.69
N ASP A 276 -21.87 22.42 -24.84
CA ASP A 276 -21.76 23.05 -26.16
C ASP A 276 -23.15 23.05 -26.84
N ASN A 277 -23.24 23.37 -28.14
CA ASN A 277 -24.53 23.38 -28.84
C ASN A 277 -25.22 22.01 -28.96
N THR A 278 -24.49 20.90 -28.77
CA THR A 278 -24.94 19.54 -29.07
C THR A 278 -24.84 18.58 -27.88
N ASN A 279 -23.96 18.89 -26.92
CA ASN A 279 -23.53 17.97 -25.88
C ASN A 279 -23.48 18.65 -24.51
N VAL A 280 -23.60 17.83 -23.48
CA VAL A 280 -23.30 18.20 -22.08
C VAL A 280 -22.16 17.31 -21.59
N PHE A 281 -21.23 17.90 -20.86
CA PHE A 281 -20.02 17.27 -20.35
C PHE A 281 -19.94 17.44 -18.84
N SER A 282 -19.31 16.48 -18.17
CA SER A 282 -18.92 16.61 -16.76
C SER A 282 -17.55 15.98 -16.56
N GLY A 283 -16.59 16.75 -16.04
CA GLY A 283 -15.19 16.37 -16.07
C GLY A 283 -14.69 16.29 -17.52
N ASP A 284 -14.00 15.21 -17.86
CA ASP A 284 -13.48 14.90 -19.19
C ASP A 284 -14.42 14.02 -20.03
N GLU A 285 -15.64 13.77 -19.54
CA GLU A 285 -16.58 12.85 -20.17
C GLU A 285 -17.83 13.56 -20.68
N LYS A 286 -18.35 13.09 -21.82
CA LYS A 286 -19.69 13.43 -22.31
C LYS A 286 -20.75 12.68 -21.49
N ILE A 287 -21.76 13.38 -21.01
CA ILE A 287 -22.89 12.75 -20.33
C ILE A 287 -23.74 12.03 -21.37
N SER A 288 -23.67 10.70 -21.39
CA SER A 288 -24.36 9.90 -22.40
C SER A 288 -25.86 9.76 -22.09
N GLY A 289 -26.71 10.01 -23.09
CA GLY A 289 -28.16 9.85 -22.99
C GLY A 289 -28.92 11.02 -22.36
N ILE A 290 -28.24 12.11 -22.00
CA ILE A 290 -28.91 13.35 -21.57
C ILE A 290 -29.51 14.08 -22.78
N ASN A 291 -30.73 14.59 -22.65
CA ASN A 291 -31.29 15.53 -23.62
C ASN A 291 -30.71 16.93 -23.37
N ARG A 292 -29.82 17.35 -24.26
CA ARG A 292 -29.15 18.65 -24.24
C ARG A 292 -30.11 19.84 -24.19
N GLU A 293 -31.24 19.80 -24.90
CA GLU A 293 -32.18 20.93 -25.01
C GLU A 293 -32.79 21.32 -23.66
N ASN A 294 -32.93 20.35 -22.77
CA ASN A 294 -33.56 20.52 -21.45
C ASN A 294 -32.59 20.27 -20.30
N ALA A 295 -31.28 20.26 -20.58
CA ALA A 295 -30.28 19.99 -19.58
C ALA A 295 -30.20 21.15 -18.57
N VAL A 296 -30.28 20.82 -17.28
CA VAL A 296 -30.20 21.77 -16.17
C VAL A 296 -29.16 21.27 -15.18
N TYR A 297 -28.19 22.12 -14.87
CA TYR A 297 -27.22 21.86 -13.81
C TYR A 297 -27.80 22.25 -12.45
N LEU A 298 -27.72 21.34 -11.48
CA LEU A 298 -28.31 21.48 -10.14
C LEU A 298 -27.25 21.68 -9.04
N GLY A 299 -26.00 21.95 -9.44
CA GLY A 299 -24.86 22.05 -8.53
C GLY A 299 -24.30 20.69 -8.10
N ARG A 300 -23.11 20.70 -7.48
CA ARG A 300 -22.44 19.54 -6.86
C ARG A 300 -22.28 18.35 -7.82
N ASN A 301 -22.08 18.62 -9.10
CA ASN A 301 -21.99 17.64 -10.19
C ASN A 301 -23.31 16.91 -10.53
N TYR A 302 -24.47 17.43 -10.10
CA TYR A 302 -25.77 16.91 -10.52
C TYR A 302 -26.29 17.66 -11.74
N THR A 303 -26.68 16.92 -12.77
CA THR A 303 -27.31 17.46 -13.98
C THR A 303 -28.56 16.64 -14.27
N ARG A 304 -29.65 17.28 -14.68
CA ARG A 304 -30.86 16.58 -15.12
C ARG A 304 -31.30 17.03 -16.50
N ASP A 305 -32.06 16.18 -17.18
CA ASP A 305 -33.02 16.61 -18.19
C ASP A 305 -34.45 16.38 -17.67
N THR A 306 -35.45 16.37 -18.54
CA THR A 306 -36.86 16.16 -18.14
C THR A 306 -37.18 14.74 -17.66
N LYS A 307 -36.33 13.75 -17.96
CA LYS A 307 -36.57 12.32 -17.70
C LYS A 307 -35.51 11.66 -16.83
N SER A 308 -34.29 12.16 -16.84
CA SER A 308 -33.11 11.51 -16.27
C SER A 308 -32.30 12.49 -15.43
N VAL A 309 -31.67 11.95 -14.38
CA VAL A 309 -30.71 12.67 -13.54
C VAL A 309 -29.36 11.96 -13.64
N PHE A 310 -28.29 12.75 -13.57
CA PHE A 310 -26.92 12.30 -13.68
C PHE A 310 -26.10 12.91 -12.54
N TYR A 311 -25.20 12.11 -11.96
CA TYR A 311 -24.11 12.59 -11.12
C TYR A 311 -22.80 12.41 -11.89
N LYS A 312 -22.11 13.51 -12.18
CA LYS A 312 -21.08 13.55 -13.23
C LYS A 312 -21.66 13.00 -14.55
N ALA A 313 -20.97 12.08 -15.21
CA ALA A 313 -21.47 11.40 -16.41
C ALA A 313 -22.34 10.15 -16.13
N LEU A 314 -22.54 9.79 -14.86
CA LEU A 314 -23.27 8.57 -14.48
C LEU A 314 -24.77 8.86 -14.28
N LYS A 315 -25.63 8.16 -15.01
CA LYS A 315 -27.08 8.21 -14.82
C LYS A 315 -27.46 7.63 -13.45
N ILE A 316 -28.34 8.32 -12.73
CA ILE A 316 -28.93 7.85 -11.47
C ILE A 316 -30.22 7.08 -11.79
N PRO A 317 -30.28 5.76 -11.55
CA PRO A 317 -31.46 4.96 -11.84
C PRO A 317 -32.66 5.39 -11.00
N ASP A 318 -33.83 5.43 -11.62
CA ASP A 318 -35.13 5.65 -10.96
C ASP A 318 -35.22 6.93 -10.11
N ALA A 319 -34.41 7.94 -10.44
CA ALA A 319 -34.50 9.27 -9.84
C ALA A 319 -35.66 10.06 -10.47
N ASP A 320 -36.45 10.72 -9.63
CA ASP A 320 -37.53 11.59 -10.10
C ASP A 320 -36.93 12.92 -10.57
N ALA A 321 -36.66 13.00 -11.88
CA ALA A 321 -36.03 14.16 -12.49
C ALA A 321 -36.79 15.47 -12.25
N ALA A 322 -38.13 15.44 -12.15
CA ALA A 322 -38.94 16.64 -11.95
C ALA A 322 -38.71 17.27 -10.57
N THR A 323 -38.56 16.43 -9.54
CA THR A 323 -38.41 16.88 -8.14
C THR A 323 -36.98 16.84 -7.60
N PHE A 324 -36.02 16.37 -8.40
CA PHE A 324 -34.62 16.27 -7.99
C PHE A 324 -33.97 17.64 -7.71
N GLN A 325 -33.25 17.73 -6.60
CA GLN A 325 -32.48 18.91 -6.19
C GLN A 325 -31.24 18.50 -5.38
N SER A 326 -30.18 19.31 -5.44
CA SER A 326 -29.03 19.12 -4.55
C SER A 326 -29.34 19.62 -3.14
N LEU A 327 -28.80 18.96 -2.11
CA LEU A 327 -28.99 19.40 -0.73
C LEU A 327 -28.06 20.57 -0.40
N LYS A 328 -28.57 21.54 0.36
CA LYS A 328 -27.78 22.65 0.91
C LYS A 328 -27.06 22.20 2.18
N HIS A 329 -25.92 22.81 2.43
CA HIS A 329 -25.14 22.60 3.65
C HIS A 329 -25.11 23.90 4.45
N ASP A 330 -25.35 23.81 5.76
CA ASP A 330 -25.54 24.99 6.64
C ASP A 330 -24.27 25.85 6.81
N ALA A 331 -23.09 25.34 6.43
CA ALA A 331 -21.81 26.07 6.47
C ALA A 331 -21.69 27.26 5.50
N GLY A 332 -22.76 27.65 4.79
CA GLY A 332 -22.84 28.93 4.07
C GLY A 332 -22.14 29.01 2.71
N PHE A 333 -21.43 27.96 2.27
CA PHE A 333 -20.85 27.86 0.93
C PHE A 333 -21.38 26.63 0.19
N ASN A 334 -21.72 26.77 -1.10
CA ASN A 334 -22.04 25.64 -1.97
C ASN A 334 -20.75 24.84 -2.24
N VAL A 335 -20.38 23.99 -1.29
CA VAL A 335 -19.17 23.17 -1.39
C VAL A 335 -19.45 22.02 -2.36
N LEU A 336 -18.71 21.95 -3.48
CA LEU A 336 -18.72 20.80 -4.40
C LEU A 336 -18.44 19.46 -3.70
N ALA A 337 -17.78 19.51 -2.55
CA ALA A 337 -17.49 18.34 -1.71
C ALA A 337 -18.70 17.85 -0.89
N PHE A 338 -19.78 18.63 -0.75
CA PHE A 338 -21.04 18.13 -0.18
C PHE A 338 -21.84 17.43 -1.28
N LYS A 339 -21.78 16.10 -1.32
CA LYS A 339 -22.22 15.30 -2.49
C LYS A 339 -23.64 14.74 -2.33
N PHE A 340 -24.48 15.34 -1.49
CA PHE A 340 -25.84 14.86 -1.26
C PHE A 340 -26.90 15.58 -2.09
N ALA A 341 -27.95 14.84 -2.45
CA ALA A 341 -29.11 15.33 -3.18
C ALA A 341 -30.37 14.58 -2.73
N LYS A 342 -31.55 15.06 -3.14
CA LYS A 342 -32.81 14.36 -2.93
C LYS A 342 -33.78 14.61 -4.07
N ASP A 343 -34.71 13.70 -4.23
CA ASP A 343 -35.99 13.95 -4.90
C ASP A 343 -37.13 13.78 -3.88
N LYS A 344 -38.38 13.77 -4.34
CA LYS A 344 -39.53 13.60 -3.44
C LYS A 344 -39.60 12.24 -2.73
N ASN A 345 -38.92 11.21 -3.26
CA ASN A 345 -39.01 9.83 -2.81
C ASN A 345 -37.74 9.35 -2.09
N LYS A 346 -36.56 9.86 -2.45
CA LYS A 346 -35.26 9.30 -2.06
C LYS A 346 -34.22 10.38 -1.77
N VAL A 347 -33.26 10.03 -0.93
CA VAL A 347 -32.02 10.78 -0.71
C VAL A 347 -30.86 10.05 -1.39
N TYR A 348 -29.92 10.81 -1.92
CA TYR A 348 -28.78 10.32 -2.69
C TYR A 348 -27.46 10.86 -2.12
N TYR A 349 -26.45 10.00 -2.10
CA TYR A 349 -25.05 10.41 -2.02
C TYR A 349 -24.41 10.02 -3.35
N LYS A 350 -23.95 11.02 -4.12
CA LYS A 350 -23.54 10.83 -5.52
C LYS A 350 -24.67 10.17 -6.33
N ASN A 351 -24.36 9.11 -7.07
CA ASN A 351 -25.32 8.32 -7.83
C ASN A 351 -25.99 7.18 -7.01
N LEU A 352 -25.76 7.10 -5.70
CA LEU A 352 -26.24 6.00 -4.85
C LEU A 352 -27.36 6.45 -3.92
N VAL A 353 -28.36 5.59 -3.73
CA VAL A 353 -29.48 5.83 -2.81
C VAL A 353 -29.03 5.63 -1.36
N VAL A 354 -29.33 6.59 -0.50
CA VAL A 354 -29.19 6.47 0.96
C VAL A 354 -30.44 5.78 1.50
N LYS A 355 -30.33 4.46 1.74
CA LYS A 355 -31.48 3.64 2.18
C LYS A 355 -31.98 4.11 3.55
N TYR A 356 -33.31 4.06 3.74
CA TYR A 356 -34.03 4.44 4.96
C TYR A 356 -34.06 5.93 5.32
N ALA A 357 -33.37 6.78 4.56
CA ALA A 357 -33.40 8.22 4.77
C ALA A 357 -34.77 8.81 4.40
N ASN A 358 -35.27 9.70 5.24
CA ASN A 358 -36.50 10.45 4.97
C ASN A 358 -36.19 11.73 4.16
N PRO A 359 -36.54 11.81 2.85
CA PRO A 359 -36.23 12.98 2.02
C PRO A 359 -36.91 14.27 2.49
N GLU A 360 -38.05 14.19 3.19
CA GLU A 360 -38.74 15.38 3.70
C GLU A 360 -38.03 16.00 4.91
N LYS A 361 -37.35 15.17 5.72
CA LYS A 361 -36.75 15.55 6.99
C LYS A 361 -35.22 15.62 6.98
N ILE A 362 -34.57 15.25 5.87
CA ILE A 362 -33.11 15.22 5.79
C ILE A 362 -32.47 16.62 5.87
N THR A 363 -31.43 16.75 6.68
CA THR A 363 -30.62 17.97 6.87
C THR A 363 -29.12 17.64 6.90
N SER A 364 -28.28 18.65 6.67
CA SER A 364 -26.84 18.56 6.91
C SER A 364 -26.50 18.39 8.39
N VAL A 365 -25.27 17.93 8.65
CA VAL A 365 -24.64 17.96 9.97
C VAL A 365 -23.48 18.96 9.92
N ASN A 366 -23.51 19.96 10.80
CA ASN A 366 -22.49 21.01 10.86
C ASN A 366 -21.07 20.44 10.98
N GLU A 367 -20.07 21.21 10.53
CA GLU A 367 -18.63 20.91 10.63
C GLU A 367 -18.14 19.67 9.86
N THR A 368 -19.00 19.03 9.05
CA THR A 368 -18.63 17.86 8.23
C THR A 368 -19.31 17.90 6.87
N LEU A 369 -18.80 17.16 5.88
CA LEU A 369 -19.41 17.07 4.54
C LEU A 369 -19.89 15.65 4.19
N ASP A 370 -19.62 14.68 5.06
CA ASP A 370 -19.92 13.27 4.84
C ASP A 370 -21.13 12.77 5.64
N TYR A 371 -21.65 13.55 6.59
CA TYR A 371 -22.82 13.18 7.38
C TYR A 371 -24.07 14.00 7.04
N ILE A 372 -25.20 13.30 7.06
CA ILE A 372 -26.55 13.87 7.02
C ILE A 372 -27.40 13.18 8.08
N LYS A 373 -28.50 13.81 8.50
CA LYS A 373 -29.46 13.20 9.43
C LYS A 373 -30.89 13.57 9.07
N ASP A 374 -31.82 12.70 9.40
CA ASP A 374 -33.26 13.02 9.42
C ASP A 374 -33.76 13.08 10.87
N ASP A 375 -35.07 12.96 11.11
CA ASP A 375 -35.66 13.02 12.44
C ASP A 375 -35.41 11.76 13.30
N ARG A 376 -34.92 10.67 12.71
CA ARG A 376 -34.79 9.35 13.37
C ARG A 376 -33.42 8.70 13.20
N ASN A 377 -32.73 9.03 12.11
CA ASN A 377 -31.51 8.37 11.68
C ASN A 377 -30.40 9.38 11.36
N ALA A 378 -29.16 8.93 11.51
CA ALA A 378 -27.97 9.61 11.02
C ALA A 378 -27.26 8.70 10.00
N PHE A 379 -26.61 9.31 9.02
CA PHE A 379 -25.98 8.59 7.92
C PHE A 379 -24.58 9.13 7.66
N TYR A 380 -23.63 8.23 7.44
CA TYR A 380 -22.33 8.53 6.85
C TYR A 380 -22.37 8.12 5.37
N ARG A 381 -22.34 9.09 4.45
CA ARG A 381 -22.53 8.85 3.01
C ARG A 381 -23.80 8.02 2.76
N THR A 382 -23.66 6.78 2.30
CA THR A 382 -24.79 5.86 2.04
C THR A 382 -25.15 4.96 3.24
N LYS A 383 -24.34 4.96 4.31
CA LYS A 383 -24.43 4.04 5.44
C LYS A 383 -25.30 4.62 6.55
N LEU A 384 -26.31 3.86 6.95
CA LEU A 384 -27.11 4.13 8.16
C LEU A 384 -26.26 3.86 9.40
N LEU A 385 -26.19 4.82 10.31
CA LEU A 385 -25.57 4.62 11.62
C LEU A 385 -26.58 3.95 12.57
N PRO A 386 -26.24 2.82 13.20
CA PRO A 386 -27.20 2.00 13.94
C PRO A 386 -27.64 2.65 15.26
N ASN A 387 -28.95 2.88 15.39
CA ASN A 387 -29.64 3.24 16.64
C ASN A 387 -29.03 4.47 17.35
N VAL A 388 -28.64 5.48 16.60
CA VAL A 388 -28.06 6.73 17.13
C VAL A 388 -29.15 7.63 17.72
N ASN A 389 -28.86 8.31 18.82
CA ASN A 389 -29.71 9.40 19.29
C ASN A 389 -29.49 10.67 18.46
N VAL A 390 -30.39 10.94 17.52
CA VAL A 390 -30.30 12.07 16.57
C VAL A 390 -30.31 13.45 17.25
N SER A 391 -30.97 13.59 18.41
CA SER A 391 -31.02 14.88 19.13
C SER A 391 -29.64 15.32 19.57
N ASP A 392 -28.82 14.37 20.02
CA ASP A 392 -27.51 14.60 20.60
C ASP A 392 -26.37 14.32 19.58
N PHE A 393 -26.75 13.89 18.37
CA PHE A 393 -25.82 13.54 17.31
C PHE A 393 -25.08 14.77 16.78
N HIS A 394 -23.76 14.69 16.84
CA HIS A 394 -22.82 15.66 16.31
C HIS A 394 -21.65 14.93 15.63
N ALA A 395 -21.00 15.61 14.69
CA ALA A 395 -19.83 15.11 14.01
C ALA A 395 -18.84 16.25 13.75
N VAL A 396 -17.54 15.93 13.71
CA VAL A 396 -16.47 16.89 13.46
C VAL A 396 -15.45 16.27 12.51
N GLY A 397 -14.99 17.06 11.53
CA GLY A 397 -13.89 16.66 10.66
C GLY A 397 -12.59 16.51 11.45
N ALA A 398 -11.88 15.39 11.25
CA ALA A 398 -10.60 15.11 11.88
C ALA A 398 -9.42 15.53 11.00
N ASN A 399 -9.46 15.09 9.74
CA ASN A 399 -8.51 15.42 8.68
C ASN A 399 -9.22 15.19 7.32
N TYR A 400 -8.48 15.21 6.20
CA TYR A 400 -9.05 15.01 4.87
C TYR A 400 -9.79 13.67 4.65
N GLN A 401 -9.58 12.66 5.50
CA GLN A 401 -10.13 11.30 5.32
C GLN A 401 -11.00 10.84 6.50
N LEU A 402 -10.81 11.43 7.67
CA LEU A 402 -11.42 10.99 8.92
C LEU A 402 -12.43 12.02 9.40
N THR A 403 -13.58 11.54 9.84
CA THR A 403 -14.57 12.32 10.57
C THR A 403 -15.01 11.54 11.79
N TYR A 404 -15.07 12.20 12.95
CA TYR A 404 -15.55 11.59 14.18
C TYR A 404 -16.99 12.01 14.45
N ALA A 405 -17.85 11.06 14.82
CA ALA A 405 -19.24 11.33 15.16
C ALA A 405 -19.65 10.66 16.47
N SER A 406 -20.59 11.27 17.18
CA SER A 406 -21.10 10.75 18.45
C SER A 406 -22.47 11.32 18.81
N ASP A 407 -23.24 10.55 19.58
CA ASP A 407 -24.46 11.00 20.27
C ASP A 407 -24.26 11.08 21.80
N GLY A 408 -23.01 11.06 22.26
CA GLY A 408 -22.63 11.03 23.67
C GLY A 408 -22.53 9.62 24.28
N LYS A 409 -23.12 8.59 23.65
CA LYS A 409 -22.99 7.18 24.09
C LYS A 409 -22.29 6.30 23.07
N LYS A 410 -22.54 6.56 21.79
CA LYS A 410 -21.92 5.88 20.66
C LYS A 410 -20.88 6.77 20.04
N HIS A 411 -19.87 6.12 19.48
CA HIS A 411 -18.71 6.76 18.91
C HIS A 411 -18.42 6.12 17.55
N PHE A 412 -18.20 6.94 16.55
CA PHE A 412 -17.95 6.52 15.19
C PHE A 412 -16.73 7.25 14.63
N VAL A 413 -15.96 6.52 13.83
CA VAL A 413 -14.98 7.09 12.92
C VAL A 413 -15.42 6.73 11.51
N ASN A 414 -15.82 7.72 10.72
CA ASN A 414 -16.59 7.50 9.50
C ASN A 414 -17.82 6.62 9.82
N ASP A 415 -18.14 5.58 9.06
CA ASP A 415 -19.23 4.66 9.40
C ASP A 415 -18.85 3.60 10.48
N LEU A 416 -17.58 3.50 10.87
CA LEU A 416 -17.12 2.49 11.81
C LEU A 416 -17.49 2.86 13.25
N GLN A 417 -18.45 2.13 13.81
CA GLN A 417 -18.79 2.21 15.23
C GLN A 417 -17.67 1.63 16.10
N PHE A 418 -17.42 2.25 17.25
CA PHE A 418 -16.57 1.68 18.30
C PHE A 418 -17.14 0.32 18.76
N PRO A 419 -16.41 -0.79 18.59
CA PRO A 419 -16.94 -2.13 18.82
C PRO A 419 -16.87 -2.55 20.30
N GLU A 420 -17.68 -3.55 20.68
CA GLU A 420 -17.67 -4.13 22.04
C GLU A 420 -16.38 -4.91 22.37
N VAL A 421 -15.62 -5.30 21.35
CA VAL A 421 -14.34 -6.00 21.48
C VAL A 421 -13.35 -5.36 20.52
N VAL A 422 -12.17 -5.02 21.01
CA VAL A 422 -11.07 -4.42 20.24
C VAL A 422 -9.81 -5.27 20.34
N ASP A 423 -8.92 -5.16 19.37
CA ASP A 423 -7.59 -5.75 19.46
C ASP A 423 -6.76 -5.05 20.54
N ASP A 424 -5.99 -5.81 21.30
CA ASP A 424 -4.96 -5.25 22.18
C ASP A 424 -3.68 -4.97 21.40
N ARG A 425 -3.03 -3.84 21.69
CA ARG A 425 -1.80 -3.42 21.02
C ARG A 425 -0.68 -4.46 21.15
N LEU A 426 -0.63 -5.22 22.25
CA LEU A 426 0.38 -6.24 22.47
C LEU A 426 -0.04 -7.60 21.91
N TRP A 427 -1.13 -8.17 22.43
CA TRP A 427 -1.64 -9.48 22.01
C TRP A 427 -3.09 -9.71 22.45
N GLY A 428 -3.86 -10.38 21.59
CA GLY A 428 -5.24 -10.78 21.90
C GLY A 428 -6.27 -9.67 21.70
N THR A 429 -7.40 -9.80 22.39
CA THR A 429 -8.52 -8.86 22.30
C THR A 429 -8.97 -8.45 23.70
N ARG A 430 -9.62 -7.30 23.80
CA ARG A 430 -10.19 -6.78 25.04
C ARG A 430 -11.67 -6.45 24.86
N LYS A 431 -12.48 -6.90 25.81
CA LYS A 431 -13.89 -6.49 25.92
C LYS A 431 -13.96 -5.05 26.47
N VAL A 432 -14.75 -4.22 25.81
CA VAL A 432 -14.89 -2.80 26.12
C VAL A 432 -16.14 -2.59 26.97
N ARG A 433 -16.03 -1.78 28.02
CA ARG A 433 -17.22 -1.37 28.79
C ARG A 433 -17.92 -0.20 28.08
N ILE A 434 -18.63 -0.48 26.99
CA ILE A 434 -19.26 0.53 26.12
C ILE A 434 -20.09 1.57 26.90
N ASN A 435 -20.82 1.17 27.94
CA ASN A 435 -21.62 2.09 28.75
C ASN A 435 -20.81 3.11 29.57
N HIS A 436 -19.50 2.91 29.70
CA HIS A 436 -18.56 3.81 30.38
C HIS A 436 -17.57 4.43 29.40
N LEU A 437 -17.70 4.15 28.10
CA LEU A 437 -16.80 4.64 27.07
C LEU A 437 -17.00 6.14 26.88
N VAL A 438 -15.90 6.89 26.95
CA VAL A 438 -15.88 8.33 26.79
C VAL A 438 -14.69 8.74 25.93
N ALA A 439 -14.88 9.75 25.08
CA ALA A 439 -13.78 10.37 24.34
C ALA A 439 -12.94 11.25 25.28
N LEU A 440 -11.64 10.99 25.32
CA LEU A 440 -10.64 11.80 26.05
C LEU A 440 -10.03 12.88 25.16
N GLN A 441 -9.88 12.58 23.87
CA GLN A 441 -9.33 13.49 22.89
C GLN A 441 -10.07 13.33 21.58
N LYS A 442 -10.66 14.43 21.12
CA LYS A 442 -11.27 14.54 19.80
C LYS A 442 -10.19 14.78 18.75
N PRO A 443 -10.46 14.43 17.48
CA PRO A 443 -9.49 14.68 16.45
C PRO A 443 -9.42 16.17 16.16
N GLY A 444 -8.29 16.57 15.60
CA GLY A 444 -8.00 17.97 15.37
C GLY A 444 -6.84 18.18 14.41
N GLY A 445 -6.58 19.44 14.07
CA GLY A 445 -5.31 19.87 13.51
C GLY A 445 -4.13 19.31 14.30
N ASN A 446 -3.01 19.10 13.63
CA ASN A 446 -1.73 18.68 14.24
C ASN A 446 -1.62 17.21 14.66
N ALA A 447 -2.13 16.28 13.84
CA ALA A 447 -1.82 14.84 13.99
C ALA A 447 -2.28 14.25 15.35
N ARG A 448 -3.43 14.71 15.86
CA ARG A 448 -4.03 14.20 17.09
C ARG A 448 -4.68 12.84 16.85
N HIS A 449 -4.30 11.83 17.65
CA HIS A 449 -5.05 10.58 17.70
C HIS A 449 -6.39 10.80 18.41
N LEU A 450 -7.44 10.14 17.94
CA LEU A 450 -8.65 9.95 18.75
C LEU A 450 -8.32 9.07 19.94
N LEU A 451 -8.64 9.53 21.15
CA LEU A 451 -8.41 8.78 22.39
C LEU A 451 -9.72 8.56 23.14
N PHE A 452 -9.87 7.37 23.72
CA PHE A 452 -11.04 7.00 24.51
C PHE A 452 -10.63 6.27 25.78
N SER A 453 -11.50 6.28 26.78
CA SER A 453 -11.39 5.39 27.93
C SER A 453 -12.75 4.84 28.31
N ASP A 454 -12.78 3.61 28.79
CA ASP A 454 -13.95 2.99 29.40
C ASP A 454 -13.80 2.89 30.93
N ALA A 455 -12.92 3.72 31.51
CA ALA A 455 -12.46 3.73 32.90
C ALA A 455 -11.67 2.49 33.37
N GLU A 456 -11.38 1.54 32.49
CA GLU A 456 -10.44 0.43 32.77
C GLU A 456 -9.24 0.41 31.81
N ALA A 457 -9.40 0.92 30.60
CA ALA A 457 -8.35 0.97 29.60
C ALA A 457 -8.36 2.29 28.83
N LEU A 458 -7.23 2.55 28.17
CA LEU A 458 -7.03 3.60 27.19
C LEU A 458 -7.10 2.99 25.79
N TYR A 459 -7.86 3.62 24.90
CA TYR A 459 -8.02 3.20 23.50
C TYR A 459 -7.65 4.34 22.55
N TYR A 460 -7.26 3.97 21.33
CA TYR A 460 -7.06 4.91 20.24
C TYR A 460 -7.55 4.34 18.91
N TYR A 461 -7.80 5.22 17.94
CA TYR A 461 -8.04 4.81 16.57
C TYR A 461 -6.73 4.79 15.77
N ASP A 462 -6.42 3.66 15.14
CA ASP A 462 -5.26 3.47 14.27
C ASP A 462 -5.68 3.65 12.81
N ASP A 463 -5.26 4.75 12.19
CA ASP A 463 -5.66 5.09 10.82
C ASP A 463 -5.11 4.11 9.78
N GLN A 464 -3.91 3.56 9.98
CA GLN A 464 -3.35 2.57 9.06
C GLN A 464 -4.12 1.25 9.12
N LYS A 465 -4.54 0.83 10.31
CA LYS A 465 -5.29 -0.41 10.51
C LYS A 465 -6.79 -0.26 10.27
N VAL A 466 -7.29 0.98 10.23
CA VAL A 466 -8.73 1.30 10.15
C VAL A 466 -9.49 0.63 11.30
N ALA A 467 -8.96 0.73 12.52
CA ALA A 467 -9.47 0.01 13.68
C ALA A 467 -9.25 0.75 15.00
N PHE A 468 -10.12 0.50 15.97
CA PHE A 468 -9.92 0.88 17.36
C PHE A 468 -9.03 -0.16 18.06
N ILE A 469 -8.05 0.31 18.82
CA ILE A 469 -7.03 -0.51 19.47
C ILE A 469 -6.98 -0.18 20.97
N CYS A 470 -6.96 -1.22 21.80
CA CYS A 470 -6.62 -1.08 23.23
C CYS A 470 -5.13 -0.77 23.36
N ALA A 471 -4.80 0.40 23.90
CA ALA A 471 -3.43 0.85 24.04
C ALA A 471 -2.74 0.23 25.25
N LYS A 472 -3.45 0.20 26.38
CA LYS A 472 -3.08 -0.42 27.65
C LYS A 472 -4.24 -0.34 28.64
N GLU A 473 -4.19 -1.17 29.68
CA GLU A 473 -4.99 -0.99 30.88
C GLU A 473 -4.59 0.29 31.61
N TRP A 474 -5.61 1.06 32.00
CA TRP A 474 -5.47 2.33 32.68
C TRP A 474 -6.77 2.65 33.42
N HIS A 475 -6.77 2.35 34.73
CA HIS A 475 -7.95 2.48 35.55
C HIS A 475 -8.29 3.94 35.86
N ASN A 476 -9.59 4.21 35.94
CA ASN A 476 -10.18 5.47 36.41
C ASN A 476 -9.83 6.73 35.60
N LEU A 477 -9.32 6.55 34.38
CA LEU A 477 -9.04 7.65 33.46
C LEU A 477 -10.36 8.26 32.94
N ARG A 478 -10.53 9.57 33.12
CA ARG A 478 -11.77 10.30 32.80
C ARG A 478 -11.46 11.63 32.12
N PRO A 479 -12.29 12.08 31.16
CA PRO A 479 -12.08 13.37 30.52
C PRO A 479 -12.26 14.50 31.54
N PHE A 480 -11.39 15.49 31.48
CA PHE A 480 -11.56 16.76 32.18
C PHE A 480 -11.89 17.87 31.17
N ASP A 481 -11.19 17.85 30.04
CA ASP A 481 -11.43 18.65 28.83
C ASP A 481 -10.74 18.00 27.61
N GLU A 482 -10.75 18.64 26.45
CA GLU A 482 -10.21 18.06 25.21
C GLU A 482 -8.69 17.82 25.24
N GLY A 483 -8.29 16.55 25.41
CA GLY A 483 -6.89 16.16 25.56
C GLY A 483 -6.33 16.39 26.96
N VAL A 484 -7.13 16.90 27.90
CA VAL A 484 -6.82 17.00 29.33
C VAL A 484 -7.71 16.02 30.09
N PHE A 485 -7.12 15.09 30.81
CA PHE A 485 -7.87 14.05 31.51
C PHE A 485 -7.27 13.77 32.87
N VAL A 486 -8.03 13.11 33.73
CA VAL A 486 -7.68 12.88 35.13
C VAL A 486 -7.86 11.42 35.50
N ASP A 487 -7.09 10.96 36.46
CA ASP A 487 -7.46 9.80 37.27
C ASP A 487 -7.96 10.27 38.65
N ASP A 488 -7.86 9.42 39.67
CA ASP A 488 -8.30 9.78 41.02
C ASP A 488 -7.38 10.81 41.70
N ASP A 489 -6.13 10.96 41.24
CA ASP A 489 -5.08 11.69 41.94
C ASP A 489 -4.38 12.75 41.07
N HIS A 490 -4.18 12.53 39.77
CA HIS A 490 -3.35 13.36 38.89
C HIS A 490 -4.10 13.90 37.67
N VAL A 491 -3.58 15.01 37.14
CA VAL A 491 -3.94 15.57 35.85
C VAL A 491 -2.98 15.09 34.77
N TYR A 492 -3.51 14.78 33.60
CA TYR A 492 -2.81 14.34 32.42
C TYR A 492 -3.13 15.24 31.24
N PHE A 493 -2.17 15.36 30.34
CA PHE A 493 -2.35 16.07 29.07
C PHE A 493 -1.57 15.38 27.96
N THR A 494 -1.81 15.84 26.74
CA THR A 494 -1.23 15.30 25.52
C THR A 494 -0.37 16.33 24.80
N ARG A 495 0.67 15.81 24.14
CA ARG A 495 1.42 16.52 23.11
C ARG A 495 1.43 15.68 21.84
N THR A 496 1.22 16.30 20.69
CA THR A 496 1.13 15.61 19.40
C THR A 496 2.15 16.11 18.40
N HIS A 497 2.64 15.19 17.58
CA HIS A 497 3.66 15.45 16.56
C HIS A 497 3.37 14.66 15.29
N THR A 498 3.80 15.18 14.15
CA THR A 498 3.86 14.41 12.91
C THR A 498 5.13 13.56 12.88
N LEU A 499 5.04 12.30 12.44
CA LEU A 499 6.21 11.40 12.36
C LEU A 499 7.17 11.72 11.19
N GLY A 500 6.74 12.58 10.27
CA GLY A 500 7.49 13.01 9.09
C GLY A 500 6.57 13.66 8.07
N SER A 501 7.15 14.38 7.11
CA SER A 501 6.42 15.03 6.02
C SER A 501 6.37 14.13 4.77
N ARG A 502 5.28 14.26 4.02
CA ARG A 502 5.09 13.74 2.66
C ARG A 502 4.64 14.91 1.78
N LYS A 503 4.73 14.73 0.45
CA LYS A 503 4.31 15.74 -0.53
C LYS A 503 2.88 16.26 -0.29
N TYR A 504 2.00 15.42 0.27
CA TYR A 504 0.60 15.74 0.58
C TYR A 504 0.20 15.36 2.01
N GLY A 505 0.93 15.83 3.03
CA GLY A 505 0.56 15.66 4.45
C GLY A 505 1.64 15.02 5.30
N SER A 506 1.26 14.33 6.39
CA SER A 506 2.20 13.62 7.25
C SER A 506 2.34 12.14 6.88
N SER A 507 3.46 11.53 7.26
CA SER A 507 3.67 10.08 7.15
C SER A 507 2.98 9.29 8.28
N GLY A 508 2.57 9.99 9.33
CA GLY A 508 1.96 9.42 10.52
C GLY A 508 1.88 10.45 11.65
N SER A 509 1.42 9.96 12.78
CA SER A 509 1.08 10.75 13.97
C SER A 509 1.71 10.14 15.21
N GLU A 510 2.15 10.99 16.12
CA GLU A 510 2.59 10.64 17.47
C GLU A 510 1.74 11.41 18.49
N THR A 511 1.27 10.71 19.52
CA THR A 511 0.68 11.33 20.71
C THR A 511 1.41 10.82 21.94
N ILE A 512 1.89 11.75 22.75
CA ILE A 512 2.57 11.50 24.02
C ILE A 512 1.65 11.96 25.13
N ILE A 513 1.41 11.09 26.12
CA ILE A 513 0.62 11.40 27.32
C ILE A 513 1.59 11.74 28.44
N TYR A 514 1.40 12.92 29.03
CA TYR A 514 2.16 13.41 30.17
C TYR A 514 1.31 13.34 31.43
N LYS A 515 1.92 12.87 32.51
CA LYS A 515 1.39 12.93 33.88
C LYS A 515 1.99 14.15 34.56
N THR A 516 1.15 14.97 35.19
CA THR A 516 1.59 16.13 35.97
C THR A 516 1.69 15.77 37.46
N ASP A 517 2.42 16.58 38.22
CA ASP A 517 2.38 16.55 39.69
C ASP A 517 1.15 17.28 40.27
N ILE A 518 0.28 17.83 39.41
CA ILE A 518 -0.93 18.54 39.82
C ILE A 518 -1.94 17.52 40.33
N LYS A 519 -2.35 17.71 41.59
CA LYS A 519 -3.39 16.90 42.21
C LYS A 519 -4.75 17.26 41.64
N LYS A 520 -5.52 16.26 41.17
CA LYS A 520 -6.85 16.44 40.57
C LYS A 520 -7.79 17.26 41.47
N GLN A 521 -7.75 17.05 42.79
CA GLN A 521 -8.55 17.79 43.76
C GLN A 521 -8.25 19.30 43.83
N ASN A 522 -7.05 19.71 43.40
CA ASN A 522 -6.61 21.10 43.39
C ASN A 522 -6.79 21.76 42.02
N PHE A 523 -7.22 21.02 40.99
CA PHE A 523 -7.33 21.49 39.62
C PHE A 523 -8.78 21.87 39.31
N THR A 524 -9.04 23.17 39.18
CA THR A 524 -10.40 23.73 39.05
C THR A 524 -10.53 24.57 37.80
N VAL A 525 -11.71 24.53 37.17
CA VAL A 525 -12.03 25.36 35.99
C VAL A 525 -12.38 26.78 36.47
N VAL A 526 -11.71 27.78 35.92
CA VAL A 526 -11.95 29.20 36.18
C VAL A 526 -12.83 29.81 35.09
N TYR A 527 -12.49 29.56 33.82
CA TYR A 527 -13.23 30.06 32.66
C TYR A 527 -13.43 28.96 31.62
N ARG A 528 -14.63 28.92 31.02
CA ARG A 528 -14.91 28.19 29.78
C ARG A 528 -15.18 29.19 28.66
N LEU A 529 -14.25 29.27 27.72
CA LEU A 529 -14.34 30.10 26.53
C LEU A 529 -14.76 29.23 25.34
N LYS A 530 -15.08 29.87 24.21
CA LYS A 530 -15.45 29.16 22.98
C LYS A 530 -14.36 28.22 22.48
N GLU A 531 -13.09 28.64 22.58
CA GLU A 531 -11.93 27.94 21.99
C GLU A 531 -10.91 27.46 23.04
N ALA A 532 -11.17 27.71 24.32
CA ALA A 532 -10.26 27.34 25.39
C ALA A 532 -10.93 27.20 26.75
N THR A 533 -10.31 26.43 27.64
CA THR A 533 -10.67 26.35 29.06
C THR A 533 -9.47 26.77 29.91
N ILE A 534 -9.72 27.58 30.94
CA ILE A 534 -8.70 28.07 31.87
C ILE A 534 -8.91 27.41 33.22
N TYR A 535 -7.80 27.04 33.85
CA TYR A 535 -7.75 26.31 35.10
C TYR A 535 -6.90 27.01 36.13
N LYS A 536 -7.11 26.67 37.40
CA LYS A 536 -6.27 27.08 38.52
C LYS A 536 -5.87 25.86 39.34
N SER A 537 -4.60 25.84 39.76
CA SER A 537 -4.09 24.95 40.81
C SER A 537 -3.06 25.68 41.66
N GLY A 538 -3.38 25.89 42.94
CA GLY A 538 -2.56 26.72 43.81
C GLY A 538 -2.55 28.18 43.35
N GLN A 539 -1.36 28.73 43.11
CA GLN A 539 -1.18 30.09 42.56
C GLN A 539 -1.09 30.11 41.03
N ASP A 540 -0.91 28.93 40.42
CA ASP A 540 -0.68 28.80 38.99
C ASP A 540 -2.00 28.71 38.22
N HIS A 541 -2.00 29.27 37.02
CA HIS A 541 -3.11 29.19 36.09
C HIS A 541 -2.67 28.45 34.83
N TYR A 542 -3.56 27.61 34.30
CA TYR A 542 -3.29 26.78 33.13
C TYR A 542 -4.35 27.01 32.08
N ILE A 543 -4.04 26.65 30.84
CA ILE A 543 -4.96 26.78 29.73
C ILE A 543 -4.90 25.54 28.83
N SER A 544 -6.08 25.10 28.40
CA SER A 544 -6.26 24.16 27.30
C SER A 544 -6.92 24.91 26.16
N LYS A 545 -6.21 25.09 25.06
CA LYS A 545 -6.79 25.62 23.81
C LYS A 545 -7.20 24.42 22.96
N HIS A 546 -8.46 24.39 22.56
CA HIS A 546 -9.01 23.27 21.79
C HIS A 546 -8.24 23.14 20.48
N ASN A 547 -8.10 21.91 19.96
CA ASN A 547 -7.47 21.65 18.67
C ASN A 547 -5.95 21.91 18.56
N GLU A 548 -5.24 22.19 19.66
CA GLU A 548 -3.80 22.49 19.65
C GLU A 548 -2.89 21.25 19.75
N SER A 549 -1.61 21.40 19.36
CA SER A 549 -0.61 20.33 19.48
C SER A 549 -0.26 19.98 20.92
N VAL A 550 -0.51 20.90 21.86
CA VAL A 550 -0.30 20.70 23.30
C VAL A 550 -1.62 21.05 23.99
N SER A 551 -2.22 20.09 24.69
CA SER A 551 -3.54 20.27 25.28
C SER A 551 -3.54 20.96 26.65
N LEU A 552 -2.38 21.13 27.29
CA LEU A 552 -2.26 21.89 28.54
C LEU A 552 -0.96 22.68 28.60
N SER A 553 -1.07 23.97 28.92
CA SER A 553 0.05 24.88 29.09
C SER A 553 -0.13 25.72 30.35
N LEU A 554 0.98 26.18 30.93
CA LEU A 554 1.00 27.16 32.00
C LEU A 554 0.78 28.56 31.41
N LEU A 555 -0.05 29.38 32.06
CA LEU A 555 -0.23 30.79 31.70
C LEU A 555 0.80 31.64 32.46
N ASP A 556 1.64 32.36 31.72
CA ASP A 556 2.74 33.14 32.33
C ASP A 556 2.25 34.32 33.20
N ASN A 557 1.24 35.05 32.73
CA ASN A 557 0.67 36.19 33.45
C ASN A 557 -0.86 36.19 33.33
N PHE A 558 -1.52 35.54 34.30
CA PHE A 558 -2.98 35.42 34.32
C PHE A 558 -3.67 36.77 34.46
N THR A 559 -3.19 37.68 35.32
CA THR A 559 -3.83 38.99 35.52
C THR A 559 -3.86 39.80 34.24
N TRP A 560 -2.77 39.81 33.47
CA TRP A 560 -2.75 40.43 32.17
C TRP A 560 -3.68 39.71 31.18
N PHE A 561 -3.62 38.38 31.12
CA PHE A 561 -4.44 37.58 30.20
C PHE A 561 -5.94 37.79 30.45
N GLU A 562 -6.37 37.84 31.71
CA GLU A 562 -7.75 38.09 32.09
C GLU A 562 -8.23 39.47 31.62
N ASN A 563 -7.43 40.51 31.86
CA ASN A 563 -7.81 41.88 31.50
C ASN A 563 -7.76 42.14 30.00
N GLU A 564 -6.74 41.65 29.31
CA GLU A 564 -6.46 42.01 27.92
C GLU A 564 -6.98 41.00 26.90
N VAL A 565 -7.26 39.75 27.29
CA VAL A 565 -7.76 38.70 26.40
C VAL A 565 -9.20 38.34 26.73
N ILE A 566 -9.47 37.97 27.99
CA ILE A 566 -10.81 37.48 28.38
C ILE A 566 -11.84 38.61 28.36
N LYS A 567 -11.57 39.72 29.07
CA LYS A 567 -12.55 40.83 29.21
C LYS A 567 -12.78 41.61 27.92
N THR A 568 -11.80 41.66 27.03
CA THR A 568 -11.88 42.39 25.75
C THR A 568 -12.33 41.50 24.59
N GLY A 569 -12.34 40.16 24.78
CA GLY A 569 -12.60 39.20 23.71
C GLY A 569 -11.51 39.15 22.63
N ARG A 570 -10.26 39.49 22.96
CA ARG A 570 -9.14 39.35 22.00
C ARG A 570 -8.83 37.88 21.71
N TYR A 571 -8.20 37.65 20.56
CA TYR A 571 -7.71 36.34 20.13
C TYR A 571 -6.67 35.77 21.11
N ILE A 572 -6.70 34.45 21.30
CA ILE A 572 -5.82 33.71 22.19
C ILE A 572 -4.54 33.30 21.45
N ASP A 573 -3.44 34.01 21.74
CA ASP A 573 -2.11 33.79 21.15
C ASP A 573 -1.25 32.88 22.03
N ASP A 574 -0.60 31.89 21.40
CA ASP A 574 0.15 30.85 22.09
C ASP A 574 1.48 31.36 22.70
N LYS A 575 1.94 32.56 22.34
CA LYS A 575 3.18 33.14 22.91
C LYS A 575 3.12 33.37 24.42
N TYR A 576 1.92 33.36 25.01
CA TYR A 576 1.71 33.50 26.46
C TYR A 576 1.74 32.17 27.21
N PHE A 577 1.98 31.07 26.50
CA PHE A 577 1.92 29.72 27.03
C PHE A 577 3.33 29.20 27.32
N LYS A 578 3.51 28.73 28.56
CA LYS A 578 4.73 28.07 29.01
C LYS A 578 4.51 26.56 29.13
N PRO A 579 5.57 25.75 28.93
CA PRO A 579 5.50 24.32 29.20
C PRO A 579 5.10 24.04 30.66
N VAL A 580 4.38 22.94 30.89
CA VAL A 580 4.11 22.44 32.24
C VAL A 580 5.38 21.75 32.77
N GLU A 581 6.18 22.47 33.55
CA GLU A 581 7.53 22.05 33.98
C GLU A 581 7.55 20.74 34.78
N LYS A 582 6.57 20.54 35.66
CA LYS A 582 6.46 19.34 36.53
C LYS A 582 5.59 18.27 35.89
N SER A 583 6.07 17.72 34.77
CA SER A 583 5.37 16.64 34.06
C SER A 583 6.32 15.58 33.52
N THR A 584 5.85 14.33 33.50
CA THR A 584 6.61 13.16 33.01
C THR A 584 5.83 12.45 31.91
N SER A 585 6.51 12.05 30.83
CA SER A 585 5.87 11.26 29.78
C SER A 585 5.64 9.84 30.29
N VAL A 586 4.38 9.40 30.29
CA VAL A 586 3.97 8.08 30.84
C VAL A 586 3.53 7.09 29.77
N PHE A 587 3.14 7.58 28.58
CA PHE A 587 2.75 6.71 27.47
C PHE A 587 2.91 7.40 26.11
N LYS A 588 3.09 6.59 25.06
CA LYS A 588 3.30 7.07 23.70
C LYS A 588 2.60 6.17 22.69
N ILE A 589 1.85 6.81 21.80
CA ILE A 589 1.14 6.21 20.66
C ILE A 589 1.79 6.74 19.39
N ARG A 590 2.14 5.83 18.48
CA ARG A 590 2.66 6.16 17.15
C ARG A 590 1.90 5.35 16.12
N THR A 591 1.24 6.01 15.18
CA THR A 591 0.56 5.37 14.05
C THR A 591 1.05 5.97 12.76
N ARG A 592 0.95 5.21 11.66
CA ARG A 592 1.15 5.75 10.33
C ARG A 592 -0.21 6.14 9.75
N ASN A 593 -0.22 7.08 8.82
CA ASN A 593 -1.42 7.34 8.04
C ASN A 593 -1.60 6.22 7.02
N ARG A 594 -2.84 5.89 6.68
CA ARG A 594 -3.12 4.97 5.58
C ARG A 594 -2.51 5.50 4.28
N THR A 595 -2.05 4.59 3.43
CA THR A 595 -1.39 4.95 2.15
C THR A 595 -2.37 5.10 0.99
N HIS A 596 -3.60 4.63 1.18
CA HIS A 596 -4.66 4.70 0.19
C HIS A 596 -5.81 5.50 0.79
N PHE A 597 -6.31 6.48 0.04
CA PHE A 597 -7.57 7.11 0.36
C PHE A 597 -8.68 6.06 0.26
N GLU A 598 -9.73 6.18 1.07
CA GLU A 598 -10.97 5.49 0.76
C GLU A 598 -11.34 5.81 -0.68
N ASN A 599 -11.58 4.78 -1.48
CA ASN A 599 -11.98 4.97 -2.86
C ASN A 599 -13.23 5.85 -2.82
N GLU A 600 -13.14 7.04 -3.42
CA GLU A 600 -14.29 7.95 -3.42
C GLU A 600 -15.54 7.27 -4.03
N ASN A 601 -15.37 6.25 -4.88
CA ASN A 601 -16.47 5.53 -5.51
C ASN A 601 -17.02 4.33 -4.70
N ASP A 602 -16.43 4.02 -3.53
CA ASP A 602 -17.00 3.09 -2.53
C ASP A 602 -17.93 3.84 -1.55
#